data_AF-A0A7X9ACQ5-F1
#
_entry.id   AF-A0A7X9ACQ5-F1
#
_cell.length_a   1.000
_cell.length_b   1.000
_cell.length_c   1.000
_cell.angle_alpha   90.00
_cell.angle_beta   90.00
_cell.angle_gamma   90.00
#
_symmetry.space_group_name_H-M   'P 1'
#
loop_
_entity.id
_entity.type
_entity.pdbx_description
1 polymer ?
#
loop_
_entity_poly.entity_id
_entity_poly.type
_entity_poly.pdbx_seq_one_letter_code
_entity_poly.pdbx_strand_id
1 'polypeptide(L)'
;MQRGFLTRNWVLSYILGALVVILGVFLLFQQESFIKFFVVMLGLFVLISGLVQLFSLSSYKLGPLFHKATLIRSIVSVVAGFGAIILPLTVAKISWTLLLYSLAVIFALSALINLLNTAFTAKAGGFRAALAFDGVFSLVMAILLFAFPEQIGTVLLKLVGIVIILAGLSIVVLGSRGRSLAKRPERQVLEGEAEVID
;
A
#
# COMPACT_ATOMS: atom_id res chain seq x y z
N MET A 1 -13.72 -15.78 -19.81
CA MET A 1 -12.56 -15.32 -19.02
C MET A 1 -11.47 -14.85 -19.98
N GLN A 2 -11.24 -13.54 -20.08
CA GLN A 2 -10.19 -12.98 -20.93
C GLN A 2 -8.82 -13.44 -20.41
N ARG A 3 -8.06 -14.18 -21.22
CA ARG A 3 -6.66 -14.49 -20.91
C ARG A 3 -5.89 -13.17 -20.92
N GLY A 4 -5.46 -12.69 -19.75
CA GLY A 4 -4.70 -11.45 -19.65
C GLY A 4 -3.44 -11.49 -20.53
N PHE A 5 -3.10 -10.37 -21.16
CA PHE A 5 -1.97 -10.24 -22.10
C PHE A 5 -0.65 -10.85 -21.58
N LEU A 6 -0.42 -10.78 -20.26
CA LEU A 6 0.71 -11.37 -19.55
C LEU A 6 0.77 -12.91 -19.70
N THR A 7 -0.36 -13.60 -19.70
CA THR A 7 -0.43 -15.06 -19.87
C THR A 7 -0.24 -15.52 -21.32
N ARG A 8 -0.30 -14.60 -22.29
CA ARG A 8 -0.06 -14.92 -23.70
C ARG A 8 1.43 -14.91 -24.01
N ASN A 9 2.16 -13.93 -23.48
CA ASN A 9 3.59 -13.74 -23.73
C ASN A 9 4.41 -14.12 -22.48
N TRP A 10 4.60 -15.42 -22.26
CA TRP A 10 5.35 -16.02 -21.15
C TRP A 10 6.70 -15.34 -20.87
N VAL A 11 7.47 -15.06 -21.93
CA VAL A 11 8.78 -14.39 -21.85
C VAL A 11 8.67 -12.97 -21.27
N LEU A 12 7.61 -12.24 -21.61
CA LEU A 12 7.39 -10.88 -21.13
C LEU A 12 7.10 -10.86 -19.62
N SER A 13 6.32 -11.82 -19.10
CA SER A 13 6.09 -11.94 -17.66
C SER A 13 7.35 -12.27 -16.88
N TYR A 14 8.25 -13.09 -17.42
CA TYR A 14 9.55 -13.35 -16.80
C TYR A 14 10.44 -12.09 -16.77
N ILE A 15 10.55 -11.37 -17.88
CA ILE A 15 11.36 -10.15 -17.97
C ILE A 15 10.81 -9.07 -17.03
N LEU A 16 9.49 -8.82 -17.05
CA LEU A 16 8.85 -7.83 -16.17
C LEU A 16 8.97 -8.23 -14.70
N GLY A 17 8.71 -9.49 -14.37
CA GLY A 17 8.85 -9.99 -13.00
C GLY A 17 10.28 -9.89 -12.48
N ALA A 18 11.27 -10.26 -13.29
CA ALA A 18 12.70 -10.12 -12.96
C ALA A 18 13.09 -8.66 -12.78
N LEU A 19 12.63 -7.76 -13.66
CA LEU A 19 12.88 -6.32 -13.55
C LEU A 19 12.30 -5.76 -12.24
N VAL A 20 11.07 -6.15 -11.87
CA VAL A 20 10.43 -5.73 -10.61
C VAL A 20 11.19 -6.26 -9.40
N VAL A 21 11.70 -7.50 -9.43
CA VAL A 21 12.55 -8.04 -8.36
C VAL A 21 13.86 -7.26 -8.26
N ILE A 22 14.54 -6.99 -9.38
CA ILE A 22 15.79 -6.21 -9.40
C ILE A 22 15.55 -4.81 -8.83
N LEU A 23 14.45 -4.16 -9.22
CA LEU A 23 14.04 -2.87 -8.65
C LEU A 23 13.82 -2.99 -7.14
N GLY A 24 13.07 -3.99 -6.67
CA GLY A 24 12.85 -4.21 -5.24
C GLY A 24 14.14 -4.42 -4.45
N VAL A 25 15.10 -5.17 -5.01
CA VAL A 25 16.43 -5.35 -4.41
C VAL A 25 17.22 -4.05 -4.43
N PHE A 26 17.23 -3.32 -5.55
CA PHE A 26 17.89 -2.01 -5.67
C PHE A 26 17.39 -1.02 -4.61
N LEU A 27 16.08 -1.01 -4.33
CA LEU A 27 15.48 -0.19 -3.28
C LEU A 27 15.99 -0.51 -1.88
N LEU A 28 16.36 -1.75 -1.58
CA LEU A 28 16.92 -2.12 -0.27
C LEU A 28 18.33 -1.55 -0.06
N PHE A 29 19.10 -1.38 -1.13
CA PHE A 29 20.51 -0.95 -1.09
C PHE A 29 20.74 0.54 -1.38
N GLN A 30 19.92 1.20 -2.21
CA GLN A 30 20.10 2.61 -2.63
C GLN A 30 19.05 3.53 -1.99
N GLN A 31 19.14 3.71 -0.67
CA GLN A 31 18.09 4.37 0.13
C GLN A 31 17.93 5.87 -0.13
N GLU A 32 19.01 6.62 -0.37
CA GLU A 32 18.96 8.09 -0.36
C GLU A 32 18.10 8.69 -1.48
N SER A 33 18.21 8.15 -2.70
CA SER A 33 17.44 8.67 -3.84
C SER A 33 15.99 8.21 -3.79
N PHE A 34 15.72 7.02 -3.24
CA PHE A 34 14.37 6.49 -3.12
C PHE A 34 13.56 7.18 -2.02
N ILE A 35 14.18 7.60 -0.91
CA ILE A 35 13.49 8.30 0.18
C ILE A 35 12.67 9.48 -0.36
N LYS A 36 13.19 10.27 -1.29
CA LYS A 36 12.46 11.41 -1.87
C LYS A 36 11.18 10.97 -2.61
N PHE A 37 11.30 10.00 -3.50
CA PHE A 37 10.16 9.45 -4.24
C PHE A 37 9.13 8.84 -3.30
N PHE A 38 9.60 8.10 -2.29
CA PHE A 38 8.75 7.46 -1.31
C PHE A 38 8.01 8.48 -0.44
N VAL A 39 8.68 9.57 -0.02
CA VAL A 39 8.05 10.67 0.72
C VAL A 39 6.93 11.32 -0.09
N VAL A 40 7.17 11.61 -1.37
CA VAL A 40 6.15 12.21 -2.24
C VAL A 40 4.97 11.24 -2.42
N MET A 41 5.23 9.95 -2.61
CA MET A 41 4.18 8.95 -2.80
C MET A 41 3.34 8.74 -1.54
N LEU A 42 3.98 8.65 -0.37
CA LEU A 42 3.29 8.61 0.93
C LEU A 42 2.53 9.92 1.20
N GLY A 43 3.13 11.06 0.89
CA GLY A 43 2.49 12.36 1.01
C GLY A 43 1.21 12.45 0.18
N LEU A 44 1.26 11.94 -1.05
CA LEU A 44 0.08 11.85 -1.92
C LEU A 44 -0.99 10.91 -1.35
N PHE A 45 -0.58 9.75 -0.84
CA PHE A 45 -1.51 8.83 -0.17
C PHE A 45 -2.19 9.50 1.04
N VAL A 46 -1.42 10.18 1.89
CA VAL A 46 -1.94 10.91 3.05
C VAL A 46 -2.88 12.03 2.61
N LEU A 47 -2.52 12.80 1.58
CA LEU A 47 -3.35 13.86 1.03
C LEU A 47 -4.70 13.33 0.53
N ILE A 48 -4.67 12.30 -0.32
CA ILE A 48 -5.87 11.67 -0.88
C ILE A 48 -6.74 11.11 0.25
N SER A 49 -6.14 10.41 1.21
CA SER A 49 -6.87 9.85 2.35
C SER A 49 -7.58 10.94 3.17
N GLY A 50 -6.90 12.07 3.42
CA GLY A 50 -7.45 13.23 4.10
C GLY A 50 -8.61 13.86 3.35
N LEU A 51 -8.48 14.01 2.03
CA LEU A 51 -9.55 14.53 1.17
C LEU A 51 -10.77 13.60 1.17
N VAL A 52 -10.57 12.30 0.97
CA VAL A 52 -11.66 11.30 1.01
C VAL A 52 -12.37 11.34 2.37
N GLN A 53 -11.62 11.41 3.45
CA GLN A 53 -12.18 11.48 4.80
C GLN A 53 -12.98 12.77 5.00
N LEU A 54 -12.46 13.92 4.54
CA LEU A 54 -13.14 15.22 4.58
C LEU A 54 -14.46 15.23 3.80
N PHE A 55 -14.50 14.66 2.59
CA PHE A 55 -15.73 14.57 1.80
C PHE A 55 -16.76 13.62 2.44
N SER A 56 -16.29 12.49 2.97
CA SER A 56 -17.16 11.51 3.62
C SER A 56 -17.80 12.01 4.92
N LEU A 57 -17.17 12.97 5.60
CA LEU A 57 -17.63 13.59 6.85
C LEU A 57 -19.03 14.23 6.72
N SER A 58 -19.40 14.70 5.52
CA SER A 58 -20.73 15.24 5.23
C SER A 58 -21.84 14.20 5.26
N SER A 59 -21.50 12.92 5.06
CA SER A 59 -22.45 11.81 4.91
C SER A 59 -22.69 11.05 6.22
N TYR A 60 -21.81 11.20 7.22
CA TYR A 60 -21.92 10.50 8.50
C TYR A 60 -22.57 11.35 9.60
N LYS A 61 -23.62 10.82 10.24
CA LYS A 61 -24.20 11.39 11.48
C LYS A 61 -23.30 11.05 12.67
N LEU A 62 -22.13 11.68 12.73
CA LEU A 62 -21.22 11.61 13.88
C LEU A 62 -21.70 12.53 15.01
N GLY A 63 -21.46 12.15 16.26
CA GLY A 63 -21.66 13.07 17.39
C GLY A 63 -20.76 14.32 17.26
N PRO A 64 -21.13 15.46 17.86
CA PRO A 64 -20.46 16.75 17.62
C PRO A 64 -18.96 16.77 17.98
N LEU A 65 -18.55 16.02 19.01
CA LEU A 65 -17.14 15.88 19.38
C LEU A 65 -16.35 15.05 18.37
N PHE A 66 -16.94 13.95 17.89
CA PHE A 66 -16.33 13.06 16.91
C PHE A 66 -16.22 13.70 15.53
N HIS A 67 -17.23 14.49 15.15
CA HIS A 67 -17.22 15.27 13.92
C HIS A 67 -16.05 16.27 13.93
N LYS A 68 -15.86 17.01 15.03
CA LYS A 68 -14.73 17.94 15.20
C LYS A 68 -13.38 17.24 15.17
N ALA A 69 -13.21 16.14 15.90
CA ALA A 69 -11.94 15.41 15.95
C ALA A 69 -11.55 14.83 14.58
N THR A 70 -12.53 14.28 13.86
CA THR A 70 -12.31 13.74 12.51
C THR A 70 -12.00 14.85 11.51
N LEU A 71 -12.67 16.00 11.62
CA LEU A 71 -12.41 17.17 10.77
C LEU A 71 -10.99 17.71 10.98
N ILE A 72 -10.55 17.86 12.24
CA ILE A 72 -9.18 18.27 12.57
C ILE A 72 -8.17 17.28 11.98
N ARG A 73 -8.40 15.98 12.16
CA ARG A 73 -7.54 14.93 11.58
C ARG A 73 -7.45 15.05 10.06
N SER A 74 -8.59 15.23 9.37
CA SER A 74 -8.63 15.37 7.91
C SER A 74 -7.84 16.60 7.46
N ILE A 75 -8.03 17.76 8.10
CA ILE A 75 -7.27 18.97 7.77
C ILE A 75 -5.77 18.76 7.98
N VAL A 76 -5.37 18.20 9.13
CA VAL A 76 -3.96 17.90 9.44
C VAL A 76 -3.35 16.99 8.38
N SER A 77 -4.07 15.95 7.96
CA SER A 77 -3.59 15.04 6.91
C SER A 77 -3.45 15.72 5.54
N VAL A 78 -4.37 16.62 5.17
CA VAL A 78 -4.25 17.38 3.92
C VAL A 78 -3.02 18.28 3.95
N VAL A 79 -2.84 19.05 5.02
CA VAL A 79 -1.67 19.95 5.18
C VAL A 79 -0.36 19.16 5.19
N ALA A 80 -0.32 18.05 5.94
CA ALA A 80 0.82 17.15 5.98
C ALA A 80 1.16 16.57 4.60
N GLY A 81 0.13 16.13 3.84
CA GLY A 81 0.29 15.59 2.50
C GLY A 81 0.85 16.61 1.51
N PHE A 82 0.35 17.85 1.54
CA PHE A 82 0.93 18.95 0.75
C PHE A 82 2.40 19.23 1.12
N GLY A 83 2.70 19.32 2.42
CA GLY A 83 4.06 19.50 2.90
C GLY A 83 4.99 18.38 2.41
N ALA A 84 4.54 17.14 2.50
CA ALA A 84 5.30 15.98 2.05
C ALA A 84 5.55 15.94 0.53
N ILE A 85 4.70 16.55 -0.29
CA ILE A 85 4.92 16.62 -1.75
C ILE A 85 5.89 17.76 -2.10
N ILE A 86 5.73 18.92 -1.47
CA ILE A 86 6.48 20.14 -1.83
C ILE A 86 7.88 20.13 -1.22
N LEU A 87 8.02 19.70 0.04
CA LEU A 87 9.29 19.81 0.78
C LEU A 87 10.44 18.97 0.21
N PRO A 88 10.26 17.74 -0.30
CA PRO A 88 11.35 16.97 -0.92
C PRO A 88 11.92 17.63 -2.18
N LEU A 89 11.09 18.44 -2.87
CA LEU A 89 11.46 19.15 -4.09
C LEU A 89 12.30 20.40 -3.78
N THR A 90 12.14 21.00 -2.60
CA THR A 90 12.78 22.25 -2.22
C THR A 90 13.88 22.09 -1.16
N VAL A 91 13.72 21.17 -0.21
CA VAL A 91 14.61 20.99 0.96
C VAL A 91 14.83 19.50 1.24
N ALA A 92 15.76 18.89 0.49
CA ALA A 92 15.98 17.44 0.44
C ALA A 92 16.27 16.74 1.79
N LYS A 93 16.80 17.43 2.81
CA LYS A 93 17.22 16.78 4.08
C LYS A 93 16.13 16.73 5.16
N ILE A 94 15.15 17.64 5.15
CA ILE A 94 14.21 17.80 6.27
C ILE A 94 12.86 17.11 6.00
N SER A 95 12.56 16.82 4.73
CA SER A 95 11.24 16.35 4.30
C SER A 95 10.86 14.98 4.87
N TRP A 96 11.83 14.08 5.01
CA TRP A 96 11.61 12.73 5.54
C TRP A 96 11.15 12.75 6.99
N THR A 97 11.90 13.44 7.84
CA THR A 97 11.61 13.53 9.26
C THR A 97 10.29 14.25 9.52
N LEU A 98 10.00 15.32 8.77
CA LEU A 98 8.71 16.02 8.85
C LEU A 98 7.54 15.12 8.44
N LEU A 99 7.68 14.31 7.39
CA LEU A 99 6.64 13.34 7.01
C LEU A 99 6.38 12.37 8.17
N LEU A 100 7.43 11.79 8.76
CA LEU A 100 7.28 10.80 9.83
C LEU A 100 6.59 11.39 11.07
N TYR A 101 6.95 12.62 11.48
CA TYR A 101 6.24 13.30 12.56
C TYR A 101 4.79 13.62 12.19
N SER A 102 4.51 14.00 10.95
CA SER A 102 3.14 14.26 10.51
C SER A 102 2.28 12.99 10.55
N LEU A 103 2.85 11.84 10.15
CA LEU A 103 2.22 10.54 10.29
C LEU A 103 2.00 10.18 11.77
N ALA A 104 2.96 10.49 12.65
CA ALA A 104 2.81 10.27 14.09
C ALA A 104 1.61 11.04 14.66
N VAL A 105 1.44 12.30 14.27
CA VAL A 105 0.27 13.12 14.67
C VAL A 105 -1.03 12.52 14.12
N ILE A 106 -1.04 12.10 12.86
CA ILE A 106 -2.23 11.48 12.24
C ILE A 106 -2.59 10.18 12.98
N PHE A 107 -1.62 9.34 13.32
CA PHE A 107 -1.84 8.12 14.11
C PHE A 107 -2.31 8.45 15.54
N ALA A 108 -1.80 9.51 16.17
CA ALA A 108 -2.27 9.92 17.49
C ALA A 108 -3.75 10.36 17.46
N LEU A 109 -4.13 11.17 16.46
CA LEU A 109 -5.52 11.59 16.26
C LEU A 109 -6.42 10.39 15.93
N SER A 110 -5.94 9.45 15.12
CA SER A 110 -6.66 8.22 14.77
C SER A 110 -6.90 7.35 16.00
N ALA A 111 -5.89 7.20 16.86
CA ALA A 111 -6.00 6.47 18.12
C ALA A 111 -7.06 7.10 19.02
N LEU A 112 -7.03 8.43 19.18
CA LEU A 112 -8.01 9.15 19.97
C LEU A 112 -9.44 8.91 19.44
N ILE A 113 -9.67 9.06 18.14
CA ILE A 113 -10.99 8.86 17.53
C ILE A 113 -11.47 7.41 17.72
N ASN A 114 -10.62 6.41 17.42
CA ASN A 114 -10.99 5.00 17.47
C ASN A 114 -11.24 4.49 18.90
N LEU A 115 -10.43 4.93 19.87
CA LEU A 115 -10.62 4.58 21.28
C LEU A 115 -11.88 5.22 21.85
N LEU A 116 -12.14 6.49 21.54
CA LEU A 116 -13.40 7.15 21.93
C LEU A 116 -14.60 6.45 21.26
N ASN A 117 -14.53 6.10 19.97
CA ASN A 117 -15.60 5.38 19.29
C ASN A 117 -15.91 4.05 19.98
N THR A 118 -14.88 3.32 20.43
CA THR A 118 -15.03 2.06 21.16
C THR A 118 -15.71 2.28 22.52
N ALA A 119 -15.31 3.30 23.26
CA ALA A 119 -15.83 3.61 24.60
C ALA A 119 -17.31 4.05 24.56
N PHE A 120 -17.68 4.90 23.61
CA PHE A 120 -19.04 5.48 23.52
C PHE A 120 -20.03 4.60 22.74
N THR A 121 -19.57 3.73 21.86
CA THR A 121 -20.46 2.85 21.09
C THR A 121 -20.77 1.61 21.92
N ALA A 122 -21.85 1.63 22.72
CA ALA A 122 -22.24 0.57 23.67
C ALA A 122 -22.65 -0.79 23.03
N LYS A 123 -22.99 -0.84 21.74
CA LYS A 123 -23.80 -1.94 21.14
C LYS A 123 -23.24 -2.56 19.85
N ALA A 124 -21.92 -2.66 19.68
CA ALA A 124 -21.34 -3.21 18.44
C ALA A 124 -20.35 -4.35 18.72
N GLY A 125 -20.84 -5.53 19.13
CA GLY A 125 -20.05 -6.71 19.54
C GLY A 125 -18.66 -6.89 18.88
N GLY A 126 -18.57 -7.63 17.77
CA GLY A 126 -17.28 -7.92 17.10
C GLY A 126 -16.62 -6.69 16.45
N PHE A 127 -17.40 -5.67 16.08
CA PHE A 127 -16.90 -4.43 15.47
C PHE A 127 -16.13 -3.55 16.50
N ARG A 128 -16.49 -3.62 17.78
CA ARG A 128 -15.75 -2.97 18.87
C ARG A 128 -14.35 -3.50 19.02
N ALA A 129 -14.15 -4.81 18.90
CA ALA A 129 -12.82 -5.41 19.04
C ALA A 129 -11.89 -4.93 17.91
N ALA A 130 -12.41 -4.83 16.68
CA ALA A 130 -11.67 -4.28 15.55
C ALA A 130 -11.33 -2.79 15.77
N LEU A 131 -12.29 -1.97 16.22
CA LEU A 131 -12.03 -0.55 16.51
C LEU A 131 -11.06 -0.34 17.67
N ALA A 132 -11.14 -1.17 18.71
CA ALA A 132 -10.23 -1.13 19.85
C ALA A 132 -8.81 -1.50 19.41
N PHE A 133 -8.68 -2.58 18.63
CA PHE A 133 -7.39 -3.00 18.08
C PHE A 133 -6.79 -1.91 17.19
N ASP A 134 -7.58 -1.32 16.30
CA ASP A 134 -7.11 -0.24 15.43
C ASP A 134 -6.72 1.01 16.23
N GLY A 135 -7.48 1.34 17.28
CA GLY A 135 -7.15 2.44 18.20
C GLY A 135 -5.84 2.21 18.97
N VAL A 136 -5.65 1.03 19.55
CA VAL A 136 -4.43 0.66 20.28
C VAL A 136 -3.23 0.56 19.32
N PHE A 137 -3.40 -0.06 18.17
CA PHE A 137 -2.36 -0.17 17.15
C PHE A 137 -1.91 1.21 16.68
N SER A 138 -2.86 2.09 16.39
CA SER A 138 -2.58 3.47 16.02
C SER A 138 -1.86 4.24 17.13
N LEU A 139 -2.21 4.00 18.40
CA LEU A 139 -1.53 4.62 19.54
C LEU A 139 -0.08 4.17 19.64
N VAL A 140 0.16 2.86 19.54
CA VAL A 140 1.50 2.27 19.56
C VAL A 140 2.32 2.81 18.40
N MET A 141 1.76 2.85 17.18
CA MET A 141 2.45 3.41 16.01
C MET A 141 2.79 4.89 16.21
N ALA A 142 1.89 5.70 16.75
CA ALA A 142 2.17 7.10 17.05
C ALA A 142 3.35 7.24 18.03
N ILE A 143 3.34 6.50 19.13
CA ILE A 143 4.42 6.52 20.13
C ILE A 143 5.75 6.10 19.50
N LEU A 144 5.75 5.01 18.72
CA LEU A 144 6.96 4.52 18.05
C LEU A 144 7.52 5.54 17.05
N LEU A 145 6.67 6.19 16.26
CA LEU A 145 7.09 7.22 15.31
C LEU A 145 7.60 8.48 16.01
N PHE A 146 7.03 8.87 17.15
CA PHE A 146 7.54 10.00 17.93
C PHE A 146 8.88 9.69 18.62
N ALA A 147 9.04 8.47 19.16
CA ALA A 147 10.24 8.08 19.88
C ALA A 147 11.41 7.72 18.96
N PHE A 148 11.13 7.04 17.84
CA PHE A 148 12.12 6.45 16.94
C PHE A 148 11.77 6.69 15.46
N PRO A 149 11.62 7.95 15.01
CA PRO A 149 11.14 8.26 13.66
C PRO A 149 12.05 7.64 12.58
N GLU A 150 13.37 7.78 12.71
CA GLU A 150 14.31 7.29 11.69
C GLU A 150 14.33 5.77 11.58
N GLN A 151 14.35 5.06 12.73
CA GLN A 151 14.37 3.60 12.73
C GLN A 151 13.08 3.04 12.12
N ILE A 152 11.92 3.58 12.52
CA ILE A 152 10.62 3.16 11.98
C ILE A 152 10.54 3.49 10.49
N GLY A 153 11.03 4.65 10.08
CA GLY A 153 11.11 5.03 8.67
C GLY A 153 11.95 4.06 7.83
N THR A 154 13.15 3.70 8.30
CA THR A 154 14.01 2.73 7.59
C THR A 154 13.36 1.35 7.51
N VAL A 155 12.68 0.91 8.58
CA VAL A 155 11.92 -0.35 8.58
C VAL A 155 10.79 -0.30 7.55
N LEU A 156 10.04 0.81 7.47
CA LEU A 156 8.98 1.00 6.46
C LEU A 156 9.53 0.87 5.03
N LEU A 157 10.66 1.52 4.73
CA LEU A 157 11.30 1.42 3.42
C LEU A 157 11.72 -0.01 3.08
N LYS A 158 12.30 -0.74 4.04
CA LYS A 158 12.68 -2.15 3.87
C LYS A 158 11.46 -3.03 3.62
N LEU A 159 10.38 -2.83 4.37
CA LEU A 159 9.14 -3.57 4.17
C LEU A 159 8.56 -3.34 2.77
N VAL A 160 8.56 -2.11 2.29
CA VAL A 160 8.10 -1.78 0.94
C VAL A 160 8.98 -2.47 -0.12
N GLY A 161 10.31 -2.44 0.05
CA GLY A 161 11.23 -3.16 -0.82
C GLY A 161 10.93 -4.67 -0.87
N ILE A 162 10.71 -5.29 0.29
CA ILE A 162 10.32 -6.71 0.40
C ILE A 162 8.99 -6.98 -0.33
N VAL A 163 7.97 -6.14 -0.13
CA VAL A 163 6.68 -6.29 -0.81
C VAL A 163 6.83 -6.22 -2.33
N ILE A 164 7.66 -5.31 -2.84
CA ILE A 164 7.94 -5.18 -4.28
C ILE A 164 8.64 -6.45 -4.80
N ILE A 165 9.60 -6.99 -4.06
CA ILE A 165 10.25 -8.27 -4.41
C ILE A 165 9.22 -9.40 -4.48
N LEU A 166 8.35 -9.53 -3.47
CA LEU A 166 7.30 -10.54 -3.44
C LEU A 166 6.29 -10.37 -4.58
N ALA A 167 5.95 -9.14 -4.93
CA ALA A 167 5.07 -8.84 -6.06
C ALA A 167 5.73 -9.25 -7.39
N GLY A 168 7.01 -8.91 -7.60
CA GLY A 168 7.78 -9.34 -8.76
C GLY A 168 7.86 -10.86 -8.86
N LEU A 169 8.12 -11.54 -7.75
CA LEU A 169 8.17 -13.00 -7.69
C LEU A 169 6.79 -13.63 -8.00
N SER A 170 5.71 -13.01 -7.53
CA SER A 170 4.34 -13.44 -7.83
C SER A 170 4.03 -13.36 -9.32
N ILE A 171 4.51 -12.32 -10.01
CA ILE A 171 4.38 -12.18 -11.48
C ILE A 171 5.13 -13.32 -12.19
N VAL A 172 6.35 -13.65 -11.74
CA VAL A 172 7.14 -14.77 -12.29
C VAL A 172 6.42 -16.11 -12.08
N VAL A 173 5.87 -16.35 -10.89
CA VAL A 173 5.15 -17.60 -10.57
C VAL A 173 3.86 -17.73 -11.38
N LEU A 174 3.08 -16.65 -11.54
CA LEU A 174 1.89 -16.66 -12.39
C LEU A 174 2.25 -16.88 -13.86
N GLY A 175 3.34 -16.26 -14.30
CA GLY A 175 3.99 -16.45 -15.59
C GLY A 175 4.69 -17.81 -15.76
N SER A 176 4.74 -18.68 -14.75
CA SER A 176 5.19 -20.07 -14.91
C SER A 176 4.01 -21.05 -14.93
N ARG A 177 2.96 -20.77 -14.14
CA ARG A 177 1.79 -21.64 -14.01
C ARG A 177 0.98 -21.78 -15.29
N GLY A 178 0.72 -20.71 -16.06
CA GLY A 178 -0.02 -20.93 -17.31
C GLY A 178 0.83 -21.58 -18.42
N ARG A 179 2.16 -21.73 -18.27
CA ARG A 179 3.01 -22.52 -19.17
C ARG A 179 2.61 -23.98 -19.05
N SER A 180 2.24 -24.40 -17.84
CA SER A 180 1.70 -25.73 -17.56
C SER A 180 0.34 -25.95 -18.24
N LEU A 181 -0.49 -24.91 -18.35
CA LEU A 181 -1.80 -24.99 -19.02
C LEU A 181 -1.70 -24.93 -20.56
N ALA A 182 -0.73 -24.17 -21.10
CA ALA A 182 -0.47 -24.09 -22.55
C ALA A 182 0.29 -25.30 -23.10
N LYS A 183 0.85 -26.16 -22.23
CA LYS A 183 1.53 -27.40 -22.60
C LYS A 183 0.60 -28.59 -22.82
N ARG A 184 -0.73 -28.45 -22.71
CA ARG A 184 -1.65 -29.50 -23.19
C ARG A 184 -1.65 -29.44 -24.72
N PRO A 185 -0.99 -30.38 -25.42
CA PRO A 185 -1.00 -30.40 -26.87
C PRO A 185 -2.44 -30.63 -27.29
N GLU A 186 -2.95 -29.75 -28.14
CA GLU A 186 -4.11 -30.04 -28.95
C GLU A 186 -3.83 -31.37 -29.66
N ARG A 187 -4.67 -32.37 -29.39
CA ARG A 187 -4.57 -33.72 -29.93
C ARG A 187 -4.50 -33.58 -31.45
N GLN A 188 -3.31 -33.71 -32.03
CA GLN A 188 -3.14 -33.81 -33.47
C GLN A 188 -3.99 -35.00 -33.91
N VAL A 189 -5.13 -34.71 -34.53
CA VAL A 189 -5.86 -35.68 -35.34
C VAL A 189 -4.93 -35.92 -36.52
N LEU A 190 -4.16 -37.00 -36.44
CA LEU A 190 -3.52 -37.59 -37.59
C LEU A 190 -4.66 -37.93 -38.55
N GLU A 191 -4.85 -37.10 -39.58
CA GLU A 191 -5.54 -37.51 -40.80
C GLU A 191 -4.72 -38.67 -41.36
N GLY A 192 -5.13 -39.89 -40.98
CA GLY A 192 -4.65 -41.11 -41.57
C GLY A 192 -5.02 -41.09 -43.04
N GLU A 193 -3.99 -40.93 -43.85
CA GLU A 193 -3.89 -41.32 -45.25
C GLU A 193 -4.60 -42.67 -45.44
N ALA A 194 -5.81 -42.65 -45.98
CA ALA A 194 -6.51 -43.85 -46.40
C ALA A 194 -6.03 -44.18 -47.81
N GLU A 195 -4.97 -44.97 -47.90
CA GLU A 195 -4.57 -45.66 -49.11
C GLU A 195 -5.69 -46.63 -49.50
N VAL A 196 -6.40 -46.31 -50.58
CA VAL A 196 -7.39 -47.18 -51.21
C VAL A 196 -6.62 -48.24 -51.98
N ILE A 197 -6.66 -49.48 -51.50
CA ILE A 197 -6.16 -50.65 -52.22
C ILE A 197 -7.35 -51.24 -52.98
N ASP A 198 -7.26 -51.19 -54.31
CA ASP A 198 -8.13 -51.93 -55.27
C ASP A 198 -7.88 -53.44 -55.19
#